data_AF-A0A7W3SVU3-F1
#
_entry.id   AF-A0A7W3SVU3-F1
#
_cell.length_a   1.000
_cell.length_b   1.000
_cell.length_c   1.000
_cell.angle_alpha   90.00
_cell.angle_beta   90.00
_cell.angle_gamma   90.00
#
_symmetry.space_group_name_H-M   'P 1'
#
loop_
_entity.id
_entity.type
_entity.pdbx_description
1 polymer ?
#
loop_
_entity_poly.entity_id
_entity_poly.type
_entity_poly.pdbx_seq_one_letter_code
_entity_poly.pdbx_strand_id
1 'polypeptide(L)'
;MAIIYAISDIHGYLLPLEEALALVDLESDKENKLICCGDYIDYSPGSYGTLYKIKQLAENYPNQVIVLMGNNEQMFLEFLNAKERDIWHVEWLGSDKDFATVNSFSSVSTREKISQLKSEKGYHDLLFRISRMIKEDILKNHSELVKWVRGLPHYYETELQIFVHAGIDEEAEDIGGMELQRRFS
;
A
#
# COMPACT_ATOMS: atom_id res chain seq x y z
N MET A 1 16.44 -25.13 11.54
CA MET A 1 15.18 -25.29 10.78
C MET A 1 14.79 -23.88 10.40
N ALA A 2 14.63 -23.60 9.11
CA ALA A 2 14.31 -22.26 8.64
C ALA A 2 13.00 -21.78 9.25
N ILE A 3 12.96 -20.51 9.66
CA ILE A 3 11.80 -19.87 10.28
C ILE A 3 11.16 -18.94 9.24
N ILE A 4 9.85 -19.03 9.11
CA ILE A 4 9.05 -18.07 8.33
C ILE A 4 8.27 -17.20 9.31
N TYR A 5 8.55 -15.91 9.27
CA TYR A 5 7.78 -14.87 9.95
C TYR A 5 6.76 -14.30 8.98
N ALA A 6 5.56 -13.98 9.46
CA ALA A 6 4.52 -13.33 8.66
C ALA A 6 3.94 -12.14 9.40
N ILE A 7 3.70 -11.04 8.68
CA ILE A 7 3.06 -9.82 9.19
C ILE A 7 2.13 -9.23 8.13
N SER A 8 1.03 -8.61 8.55
CA SER A 8 0.02 -8.02 7.68
C SER A 8 -0.64 -6.82 8.36
N ASP A 9 -1.44 -6.06 7.63
CA ASP A 9 -2.39 -5.08 8.18
C ASP A 9 -1.72 -4.05 9.10
N ILE A 10 -0.57 -3.54 8.63
CA ILE A 10 0.25 -2.60 9.38
C ILE A 10 -0.38 -1.20 9.37
N HIS A 11 -1.11 -0.83 8.32
CA HIS A 11 -1.92 0.39 8.27
C HIS A 11 -1.20 1.67 8.76
N GLY A 12 0.02 1.89 8.27
CA GLY A 12 0.81 3.07 8.59
C GLY A 12 1.28 3.17 10.05
N TYR A 13 1.17 2.11 10.86
CA TYR A 13 1.71 2.07 12.22
C TYR A 13 3.20 1.72 12.23
N LEU A 14 4.03 2.70 11.83
CA LEU A 14 5.47 2.52 11.67
C LEU A 14 6.19 2.06 12.96
N LEU A 15 5.85 2.64 14.11
CA LEU A 15 6.51 2.27 15.38
C LEU A 15 6.24 0.79 15.76
N PRO A 16 4.97 0.31 15.79
CA PRO A 16 4.69 -1.11 15.96
C PRO A 16 5.36 -2.02 14.93
N LEU A 17 5.46 -1.57 13.65
CA LEU A 17 6.21 -2.32 12.65
C LEU A 17 7.68 -2.46 13.05
N GLU A 18 8.34 -1.38 13.45
CA GLU A 18 9.76 -1.43 13.85
C GLU A 18 9.99 -2.32 15.08
N GLU A 19 9.07 -2.29 16.04
CA GLU A 19 9.09 -3.18 17.21
C GLU A 19 8.93 -4.64 16.81
N ALA A 20 8.01 -4.96 15.90
CA ALA A 20 7.82 -6.32 15.40
C ALA A 20 9.05 -6.81 14.59
N LEU A 21 9.63 -5.95 13.74
CA LEU A 21 10.82 -6.27 12.96
C LEU A 21 12.05 -6.56 13.83
N ALA A 22 12.13 -5.99 15.04
CA ALA A 22 13.21 -6.29 15.99
C ALA A 22 13.19 -7.75 16.50
N LEU A 23 12.07 -8.47 16.33
CA LEU A 23 11.92 -9.88 16.69
C LEU A 23 12.27 -10.82 15.53
N VAL A 24 12.43 -10.29 14.32
CA VAL A 24 12.70 -11.07 13.11
C VAL A 24 14.21 -11.25 12.96
N ASP A 25 14.66 -12.50 12.92
CA ASP A 25 16.06 -12.84 12.67
C ASP A 25 16.25 -13.38 11.25
N LEU A 26 16.81 -12.54 10.37
CA LEU A 26 17.18 -12.90 8.99
C LEU A 26 18.67 -13.16 8.83
N GLU A 27 19.47 -12.94 9.88
CA GLU A 27 20.93 -12.98 9.78
C GLU A 27 21.52 -14.32 10.17
N SER A 28 20.95 -14.98 11.17
CA SER A 28 21.48 -16.26 11.67
C SER A 28 21.32 -17.42 10.68
N ASP A 29 20.29 -17.37 9.82
CA ASP A 29 20.02 -18.37 8.80
C ASP A 29 19.47 -17.68 7.54
N LYS A 30 20.13 -17.90 6.39
CA LYS A 30 19.76 -17.30 5.11
C LYS A 30 18.51 -17.93 4.49
N GLU A 31 18.04 -19.03 5.05
CA GLU A 31 16.76 -19.64 4.70
C GLU A 31 15.58 -19.04 5.49
N ASN A 32 15.82 -18.27 6.55
CA ASN A 32 14.76 -17.56 7.26
C ASN A 32 14.09 -16.54 6.33
N LYS A 33 12.76 -16.42 6.43
CA LYS A 33 11.97 -15.51 5.61
C LYS A 33 11.06 -14.62 6.44
N LEU A 34 10.83 -13.41 5.94
CA LEU A 34 9.75 -12.54 6.37
C LEU A 34 8.78 -12.35 5.20
N ILE A 35 7.52 -12.69 5.43
CA ILE A 35 6.44 -12.49 4.45
C ILE A 35 5.54 -11.36 4.96
N CYS A 36 5.50 -10.26 4.21
CA CYS A 36 4.59 -9.15 4.48
C CYS A 36 3.32 -9.35 3.61
N CYS A 37 2.15 -9.56 4.20
CA CYS A 37 0.93 -10.00 3.50
C CYS A 37 -0.03 -8.87 3.08
N GLY A 38 0.47 -7.66 2.83
CA GLY A 38 -0.31 -6.52 2.33
C GLY A 38 -0.86 -5.61 3.44
N ASP A 39 -1.57 -4.57 3.01
CA ASP A 39 -2.24 -3.56 3.83
C ASP A 39 -1.28 -2.79 4.76
N TYR A 40 -0.28 -2.18 4.13
CA TYR A 40 0.77 -1.40 4.78
C TYR A 40 0.40 0.05 5.00
N ILE A 41 -0.51 0.57 4.17
CA ILE A 41 -1.01 1.94 4.23
C ILE A 41 -2.45 2.01 4.75
N ASP A 42 -2.97 3.22 4.82
CA ASP A 42 -4.27 3.61 5.35
C ASP A 42 -4.34 3.85 6.85
N TYR A 43 -5.27 4.73 7.25
CA TYR A 43 -5.63 5.11 8.63
C TYR A 43 -4.62 5.95 9.44
N SER A 44 -3.33 5.94 9.08
CA SER A 44 -2.27 6.57 9.87
C SER A 44 -1.39 7.55 9.06
N PRO A 45 -0.96 8.68 9.66
CA PRO A 45 0.06 9.58 9.11
C PRO A 45 1.43 8.92 8.87
N GLY A 46 1.66 7.71 9.38
CA GLY A 46 2.88 6.94 9.15
C GLY A 46 2.88 6.12 7.85
N SER A 47 1.82 6.16 7.04
CA SER A 47 1.66 5.31 5.84
C SER A 47 2.86 5.34 4.88
N TYR A 48 3.33 6.53 4.48
CA TYR A 48 4.53 6.65 3.65
C TYR A 48 5.77 6.04 4.31
N GLY A 49 5.99 6.32 5.61
CA GLY A 49 7.14 5.81 6.35
C GLY A 49 7.13 4.29 6.48
N THR A 50 5.97 3.71 6.78
CA THR A 50 5.74 2.26 6.82
C THR A 50 6.04 1.61 5.48
N LEU A 51 5.42 2.09 4.41
CA LEU A 51 5.60 1.51 3.08
C LEU A 51 7.06 1.63 2.60
N TYR A 52 7.70 2.77 2.87
CA TYR A 52 9.10 2.98 2.53
C TYR A 52 10.04 2.06 3.34
N LYS A 53 9.77 1.86 4.64
CA LYS A 53 10.52 0.94 5.49
C LYS A 53 10.45 -0.50 4.96
N ILE A 54 9.27 -0.97 4.58
CA ILE A 54 9.06 -2.32 4.02
C ILE A 54 9.81 -2.46 2.69
N LYS A 55 9.74 -1.45 1.81
CA LYS A 55 10.52 -1.44 0.57
C LYS A 55 12.01 -1.56 0.84
N GLN A 56 12.56 -0.75 1.74
CA GLN A 56 13.98 -0.80 2.09
C GLN A 56 14.38 -2.18 2.65
N LEU A 57 13.52 -2.78 3.47
CA LEU A 57 13.76 -4.10 4.03
C LEU A 57 13.81 -5.17 2.93
N ALA A 58 12.88 -5.11 1.96
CA ALA A 58 12.89 -6.01 0.79
C ALA A 58 14.14 -5.82 -0.08
N GLU A 59 14.61 -4.58 -0.27
CA GLU A 59 15.83 -4.29 -1.02
C GLU A 59 17.10 -4.79 -0.31
N ASN A 60 17.12 -4.75 1.02
CA ASN A 60 18.25 -5.24 1.82
C ASN A 60 18.31 -6.77 1.88
N TYR A 61 17.17 -7.45 1.74
CA TYR A 61 17.04 -8.91 1.88
C TYR A 61 16.22 -9.54 0.74
N PRO A 62 16.64 -9.42 -0.53
CA PRO A 62 15.82 -9.74 -1.70
C PRO A 62 15.38 -11.22 -1.81
N ASN A 63 16.08 -12.14 -1.15
CA ASN A 63 15.76 -13.59 -1.16
C ASN A 63 15.00 -14.06 0.10
N GLN A 64 14.90 -13.20 1.12
CA GLN A 64 14.35 -13.54 2.43
C GLN A 64 13.09 -12.72 2.75
N VAL A 65 12.95 -11.52 2.21
CA VAL A 65 11.79 -10.65 2.45
C VAL A 65 10.90 -10.64 1.21
N ILE A 66 9.70 -11.20 1.37
CA ILE A 66 8.66 -11.22 0.35
C ILE A 66 7.57 -10.25 0.75
N VAL A 67 7.16 -9.39 -0.17
CA VAL A 67 6.17 -8.33 0.07
C VAL A 67 5.03 -8.52 -0.89
N LEU A 68 3.82 -8.68 -0.37
CA LEU A 68 2.61 -8.94 -1.13
C LEU A 68 1.74 -7.69 -1.25
N MET A 69 0.97 -7.62 -2.34
CA MET A 69 -0.05 -6.60 -2.55
C MET A 69 -1.25 -6.82 -1.62
N GLY A 70 -1.64 -5.80 -0.84
CA GLY A 70 -2.93 -5.75 -0.15
C GLY A 70 -4.00 -4.99 -0.93
N ASN A 71 -5.25 -4.98 -0.44
CA ASN A 71 -6.31 -4.19 -1.08
C ASN A 71 -6.04 -2.69 -0.97
N ASN A 72 -5.41 -2.20 0.10
CA ASN A 72 -5.17 -0.77 0.24
C ASN A 72 -4.10 -0.28 -0.74
N GLU A 73 -3.03 -1.05 -0.95
CA GLU A 73 -2.06 -0.73 -2.00
C GLU A 73 -2.70 -0.75 -3.38
N GLN A 74 -3.60 -1.69 -3.66
CA GLN A 74 -4.36 -1.72 -4.91
C GLN A 74 -5.23 -0.47 -5.07
N MET A 75 -6.06 -0.14 -4.08
CA MET A 75 -6.93 1.04 -4.10
C MET A 75 -6.12 2.35 -4.24
N PHE A 76 -4.94 2.42 -3.61
CA PHE A 76 -4.03 3.55 -3.77
C PHE A 76 -3.50 3.67 -5.20
N LEU A 77 -3.13 2.57 -5.85
CA LEU A 77 -2.73 2.57 -7.26
C LEU A 77 -3.91 2.94 -8.18
N GLU A 78 -5.11 2.46 -7.90
CA GLU A 78 -6.33 2.83 -8.61
C GLU A 78 -6.62 4.32 -8.47
N PHE A 79 -6.52 4.88 -7.27
CA PHE A 79 -6.58 6.31 -7.02
C PHE A 79 -5.56 7.06 -7.88
N LEU A 80 -4.28 6.68 -7.86
CA LEU A 80 -3.24 7.35 -8.65
C LEU A 80 -3.48 7.28 -10.17
N ASN A 81 -4.09 6.21 -10.67
CA ASN A 81 -4.37 6.00 -12.09
C ASN A 81 -5.74 6.54 -12.55
N ALA A 82 -6.67 6.81 -11.62
CA ALA A 82 -8.03 7.25 -11.94
C ALA A 82 -8.03 8.57 -12.72
N LYS A 83 -8.84 8.63 -13.78
CA LYS A 83 -9.01 9.82 -14.65
C LYS A 83 -9.87 10.88 -13.94
N GLU A 84 -9.71 12.14 -14.30
CA GLU A 84 -10.33 13.31 -13.61
C GLU A 84 -11.86 13.26 -13.42
N ARG A 85 -12.61 12.42 -14.14
CA ARG A 85 -14.07 12.30 -14.03
C ARG A 85 -14.55 10.94 -13.50
N ASP A 86 -13.64 10.09 -13.08
CA ASP A 86 -13.96 8.79 -12.50
C ASP A 86 -14.36 8.96 -11.03
N ILE A 87 -15.34 8.22 -10.53
CA ILE A 87 -15.77 8.32 -9.13
C ILE A 87 -14.69 7.81 -8.17
N TRP A 88 -13.91 6.82 -8.62
CA TRP A 88 -12.72 6.31 -7.94
C TRP A 88 -11.66 7.39 -7.70
N HIS A 89 -11.70 8.49 -8.46
CA HIS A 89 -10.81 9.64 -8.29
C HIS A 89 -10.98 10.34 -6.94
N VAL A 90 -12.16 10.23 -6.33
CA VAL A 90 -12.55 10.96 -5.11
C VAL A 90 -13.09 10.07 -4.01
N GLU A 91 -13.52 8.83 -4.31
CA GLU A 91 -14.08 7.92 -3.32
C GLU A 91 -13.06 7.49 -2.27
N TRP A 92 -11.93 6.88 -2.67
CA TRP A 92 -10.88 6.48 -1.72
C TRP A 92 -10.33 7.69 -0.95
N LEU A 93 -10.09 8.81 -1.64
CA LEU A 93 -9.63 10.05 -1.00
C LEU A 93 -10.65 10.61 0.00
N GLY A 94 -11.95 10.49 -0.28
CA GLY A 94 -13.02 10.91 0.61
C GLY A 94 -13.14 10.02 1.86
N SER A 95 -12.70 8.77 1.77
CA SER A 95 -12.60 7.83 2.89
C SER A 95 -11.31 7.98 3.72
N ASP A 96 -10.28 8.64 3.19
CA ASP A 96 -9.04 8.96 3.93
C ASP A 96 -9.31 10.08 4.96
N LYS A 97 -9.68 9.65 6.17
CA LYS A 97 -10.04 10.54 7.28
C LYS A 97 -8.91 11.53 7.57
N ASP A 98 -9.27 12.82 7.58
CA ASP A 98 -8.34 13.93 7.81
C ASP A 98 -7.14 13.94 6.84
N PHE A 99 -7.27 13.25 5.70
CA PHE A 99 -6.19 13.02 4.74
C PHE A 99 -4.93 12.40 5.38
N ALA A 100 -5.11 11.52 6.38
CA ALA A 100 -4.02 10.94 7.15
C ALA A 100 -3.03 10.18 6.24
N THR A 101 -3.53 9.36 5.33
CA THR A 101 -2.70 8.60 4.40
C THR A 101 -2.02 9.52 3.40
N VAL A 102 -2.79 10.27 2.62
CA VAL A 102 -2.25 11.03 1.48
C VAL A 102 -1.32 12.16 1.92
N ASN A 103 -1.54 12.75 3.10
CA ASN A 103 -0.64 13.77 3.64
C ASN A 103 0.72 13.20 4.03
N SER A 104 0.84 11.91 4.31
CA SER A 104 2.12 11.27 4.60
C SER A 104 3.01 11.20 3.35
N PHE A 105 2.40 11.12 2.15
CA PHE A 105 3.11 11.14 0.87
C PHE A 105 3.30 12.57 0.32
N SER A 106 2.35 13.47 0.61
CA SER A 106 2.30 14.80 0.00
C SER A 106 3.34 15.77 0.56
N SER A 107 4.01 16.48 -0.34
CA SER A 107 4.97 17.52 0.02
C SER A 107 4.33 18.63 0.86
N VAL A 108 5.16 19.30 1.67
CA VAL A 108 4.72 20.46 2.49
C VAL A 108 4.06 21.52 1.61
N SER A 109 4.66 21.85 0.46
CA SER A 109 4.15 22.85 -0.47
C SER A 109 2.76 22.50 -1.00
N THR A 110 2.51 21.22 -1.33
CA THR A 110 1.21 20.77 -1.82
C THR A 110 0.15 20.84 -0.71
N ARG A 111 0.49 20.44 0.52
CA ARG A 111 -0.40 20.54 1.69
C ARG A 111 -0.77 21.99 2.02
N GLU A 112 0.19 22.92 1.95
CA GLU A 112 -0.05 24.35 2.15
C GLU A 112 -0.98 24.95 1.09
N LYS A 113 -0.85 24.53 -0.18
CA LYS A 113 -1.77 24.97 -1.24
C LYS A 113 -3.18 24.43 -1.00
N ILE A 114 -3.30 23.15 -0.61
CA ILE A 114 -4.59 22.51 -0.32
C ILE A 114 -5.31 23.23 0.83
N SER A 115 -4.61 23.59 1.90
CA SER A 115 -5.22 24.27 3.06
C SER A 115 -5.78 25.67 2.74
N GLN A 116 -5.30 26.29 1.65
CA GLN A 116 -5.77 27.59 1.18
C GLN A 116 -6.91 27.49 0.16
N LEU A 117 -7.22 26.28 -0.34
CA LEU A 117 -8.31 26.08 -1.29
C LEU A 117 -9.66 26.34 -0.64
N LYS A 118 -10.56 26.95 -1.41
CA LYS A 118 -11.94 27.19 -1.02
C LYS A 118 -12.87 26.44 -1.96
N SER A 119 -13.98 25.96 -1.41
CA SER A 119 -15.08 25.42 -2.20
C SER A 119 -15.75 26.57 -2.96
N GLU A 120 -15.56 26.62 -4.27
CA GLU A 120 -16.21 27.58 -5.17
C GLU A 120 -17.46 27.01 -5.81
N LYS A 121 -17.48 25.69 -6.07
CA LYS A 121 -18.54 24.98 -6.80
C LYS A 121 -19.10 23.76 -6.05
N GLY A 122 -18.78 23.64 -4.76
CA GLY A 122 -19.24 22.53 -3.90
C GLY A 122 -18.11 21.57 -3.51
N TYR A 123 -18.44 20.67 -2.57
CA TYR A 123 -17.47 19.75 -1.95
C TYR A 123 -16.82 18.78 -2.96
N HIS A 124 -17.60 18.27 -3.93
CA HIS A 124 -17.07 17.37 -4.96
C HIS A 124 -16.02 18.06 -5.85
N ASP A 125 -16.26 19.30 -6.29
CA ASP A 125 -15.29 20.09 -7.07
C ASP A 125 -14.00 20.33 -6.28
N LEU A 126 -14.12 20.62 -4.99
CA LEU A 126 -12.96 20.74 -4.10
C LEU A 126 -12.16 19.43 -4.02
N LEU A 127 -12.82 18.28 -3.84
CA LEU A 127 -12.16 16.97 -3.79
C LEU A 127 -11.44 16.63 -5.11
N PHE A 128 -12.02 16.94 -6.28
CA PHE A 128 -11.34 16.74 -7.56
C PHE A 128 -10.06 17.57 -7.67
N ARG A 129 -10.10 18.85 -7.26
CA ARG A 129 -8.92 19.74 -7.26
C ARG A 129 -7.84 19.24 -6.30
N ILE A 130 -8.21 18.86 -5.09
CA ILE A 130 -7.29 18.30 -4.08
C ILE A 130 -6.66 17.02 -4.62
N SER A 131 -7.49 16.08 -5.10
CA SER A 131 -7.06 14.80 -5.64
C SER A 131 -6.03 14.96 -6.76
N ARG A 132 -6.29 15.87 -7.71
CA ARG A 132 -5.33 16.18 -8.78
C ARG A 132 -3.98 16.64 -8.24
N MET A 133 -3.99 17.59 -7.31
CA MET A 133 -2.75 18.15 -6.74
C MET A 133 -1.94 17.08 -5.99
N ILE A 134 -2.62 16.22 -5.23
CA ILE A 134 -1.99 15.11 -4.51
C ILE A 134 -1.36 14.11 -5.49
N LYS A 135 -2.09 13.69 -6.52
CA LYS A 135 -1.57 12.74 -7.53
C LYS A 135 -0.34 13.28 -8.25
N GLU A 136 -0.40 14.53 -8.71
CA GLU A 136 0.71 15.19 -9.38
C GLU A 136 1.95 15.24 -8.47
N ASP A 137 1.78 15.55 -7.19
CA ASP A 137 2.86 15.60 -6.21
C ASP A 137 3.46 14.21 -5.93
N ILE A 138 2.61 13.20 -5.66
CA ILE A 138 3.04 11.83 -5.37
C ILE A 138 3.77 11.23 -6.57
N LEU A 139 3.20 11.33 -7.77
CA LEU A 139 3.81 10.76 -8.98
C LEU A 139 5.13 11.44 -9.35
N LYS A 140 5.28 12.72 -9.02
CA LYS A 140 6.52 13.47 -9.23
C LYS A 140 7.60 13.11 -8.20
N ASN A 141 7.23 13.02 -6.92
CA ASN A 141 8.21 12.88 -5.83
C ASN A 141 8.51 11.43 -5.46
N HIS A 142 7.60 10.50 -5.76
CA HIS A 142 7.64 9.10 -5.31
C HIS A 142 7.46 8.09 -6.46
N SER A 143 7.87 8.44 -7.68
CA SER A 143 7.68 7.59 -8.88
C SER A 143 8.23 6.17 -8.72
N GLU A 144 9.42 6.04 -8.13
CA GLU A 144 10.06 4.74 -7.92
C GLU A 144 9.36 3.89 -6.86
N LEU A 145 8.84 4.52 -5.80
CA LEU A 145 8.04 3.83 -4.79
C LEU A 145 6.74 3.32 -5.43
N VAL A 146 6.03 4.16 -6.19
CA VAL A 146 4.80 3.77 -6.90
C VAL A 146 5.07 2.66 -7.91
N LYS A 147 6.20 2.72 -8.63
CA LYS A 147 6.62 1.67 -9.57
C LYS A 147 6.90 0.36 -8.85
N TRP A 148 7.53 0.41 -7.68
CA TRP A 148 7.78 -0.76 -6.85
C TRP A 148 6.49 -1.38 -6.32
N VAL A 149 5.55 -0.58 -5.78
CA VAL A 149 4.23 -1.07 -5.32
C VAL A 149 3.49 -1.78 -6.46
N ARG A 150 3.49 -1.20 -7.66
CA ARG A 150 2.85 -1.82 -8.84
C ARG A 150 3.43 -3.19 -9.21
N GLY A 151 4.67 -3.48 -8.81
CA GLY A 151 5.34 -4.76 -9.06
C GLY A 151 5.14 -5.81 -7.97
N LEU A 152 4.39 -5.52 -6.90
CA LEU A 152 4.20 -6.47 -5.81
C LEU A 152 3.35 -7.67 -6.29
N PRO A 153 3.77 -8.92 -6.00
CA PRO A 153 2.96 -10.10 -6.26
C PRO A 153 1.74 -10.15 -5.34
N HIS A 154 0.71 -10.87 -5.75
CA HIS A 154 -0.50 -11.06 -4.93
C HIS A 154 -0.40 -12.24 -3.97
N TYR A 155 0.48 -13.21 -4.24
CA TYR A 155 0.67 -14.38 -3.40
C TYR A 155 2.13 -14.85 -3.42
N TYR A 156 2.48 -15.66 -2.42
CA TYR A 156 3.73 -16.40 -2.36
C TYR A 156 3.47 -17.81 -1.85
N GLU A 157 4.07 -18.80 -2.48
CA GLU A 157 3.84 -20.21 -2.16
C GLU A 157 5.16 -20.90 -1.80
N THR A 158 5.07 -21.79 -0.83
CA THR A 158 6.09 -22.77 -0.45
C THR A 158 5.51 -24.17 -0.66
N GLU A 159 6.31 -25.21 -0.50
CA GLU A 159 5.83 -26.60 -0.63
C GLU A 159 4.60 -26.93 0.25
N LEU A 160 4.45 -26.26 1.40
CA LEU A 160 3.43 -26.60 2.40
C LEU A 160 2.46 -25.45 2.74
N GLN A 161 2.67 -24.26 2.20
CA GLN A 161 1.97 -23.04 2.64
C GLN A 161 1.80 -22.07 1.47
N ILE A 162 0.68 -21.38 1.46
CA ILE A 162 0.43 -20.24 0.58
C ILE A 162 0.09 -19.00 1.41
N PHE A 163 0.70 -17.89 1.03
CA PHE A 163 0.54 -16.58 1.64
C PHE A 163 -0.14 -15.66 0.64
N VAL A 164 -1.24 -15.03 1.06
CA VAL A 164 -2.06 -14.10 0.28
C VAL A 164 -2.73 -13.14 1.26
N HIS A 165 -3.10 -11.94 0.82
CA HIS A 165 -3.78 -10.97 1.66
C HIS A 165 -5.21 -11.41 2.04
N ALA A 166 -6.08 -11.63 1.05
CA ALA A 166 -7.53 -11.83 1.26
C ALA A 166 -8.00 -13.29 1.16
N GLY A 167 -7.10 -14.26 1.28
CA GLY A 167 -7.41 -15.69 1.14
C GLY A 167 -7.49 -16.16 -0.32
N ILE A 168 -7.79 -17.45 -0.50
CA ILE A 168 -7.92 -18.10 -1.82
C ILE A 168 -9.34 -18.63 -1.96
N ASP A 169 -9.95 -18.38 -3.11
CA ASP A 169 -11.18 -19.07 -3.50
C ASP A 169 -10.81 -20.46 -4.03
N GLU A 170 -11.00 -21.50 -3.22
CA GLU A 170 -10.66 -22.89 -3.57
C GLU A 170 -11.50 -23.44 -4.74
N GLU A 171 -12.61 -22.77 -5.08
CA GLU A 171 -13.46 -23.10 -6.23
C GLU A 171 -13.08 -22.32 -7.51
N ALA A 172 -12.13 -21.38 -7.42
CA ALA A 172 -11.57 -20.76 -8.61
C ALA A 172 -10.76 -21.82 -9.36
N GLU A 173 -11.18 -22.15 -10.60
CA GLU A 173 -10.35 -22.94 -11.50
C GLU A 173 -8.97 -22.29 -11.60
N ASP A 174 -7.89 -23.06 -11.81
CA ASP A 174 -6.52 -22.54 -11.91
C ASP A 174 -6.40 -21.57 -13.09
N ILE A 175 -6.69 -20.28 -12.85
CA ILE A 175 -6.68 -19.23 -13.87
C ILE A 175 -5.27 -18.66 -13.88
N GLY A 176 -4.42 -19.24 -14.73
CA GLY A 176 -3.11 -18.70 -15.03
C GLY A 176 -3.18 -17.22 -15.38
N GLY A 177 -2.86 -16.37 -14.39
CA GLY A 177 -2.79 -14.92 -14.49
C GLY A 177 -4.15 -14.20 -14.45
N MET A 178 -4.48 -13.65 -13.27
CA MET A 178 -5.49 -12.61 -12.98
C MET A 178 -6.98 -13.04 -13.04
N GLU A 179 -7.61 -13.16 -11.87
CA GLU A 179 -8.56 -12.18 -11.30
C GLU A 179 -9.09 -12.74 -9.96
N LEU A 180 -8.64 -12.20 -8.82
CA LEU A 180 -9.32 -12.40 -7.54
C LEU A 180 -9.93 -11.07 -7.10
N GLN A 181 -11.07 -10.75 -7.70
CA GLN A 181 -12.03 -9.79 -7.15
C GLN A 181 -13.43 -10.38 -7.22
N ARG A 182 -13.84 -11.14 -6.20
CA ARG A 182 -15.27 -11.21 -5.87
C ARG A 182 -15.60 -9.97 -5.05
N ARG A 183 -16.25 -9.01 -5.72
CA ARG A 183 -16.94 -7.87 -5.10
C ARG A 183 -17.87 -8.39 -4.00
N PHE A 184 -17.65 -7.97 -2.76
CA PHE A 184 -18.69 -8.05 -1.75
C PHE A 184 -19.81 -7.08 -2.12
N SER A 185 -21.03 -7.61 -2.05
CA SER A 185 -22.33 -7.04 -2.45
C SER A 185 -22.67 -5.67 -1.87
#